data_AF-A0A822AP72-F1
#
_entry.id   AF-A0A822AP72-F1
#
_cell.length_a   1.000
_cell.length_b   1.000
_cell.length_c   1.000
_cell.angle_alpha   90.00
_cell.angle_beta   90.00
_cell.angle_gamma   90.00
#
_symmetry.space_group_name_H-M   'P 1'
#
loop_
_entity.id
_entity.type
_entity.pdbx_description
1 polymer ?
#
loop_
_entity_poly.entity_id
_entity_poly.type
_entity_poly.pdbx_seq_one_letter_code
_entity_poly.pdbx_strand_id
1 'polypeptide(L)'
;HHHHSSSTIGGPISPIHADNNNLLYFIQEQQLREQEVSSLRKQRHELEVTIRDLHNKYSFEINQLQTTIEKLNDDLEHMKLSTQRNELLTKNEHNIDYIKNVFYHYLLANDTQVKHTMANALMTILHFSIKEKAKVESLKHTSSLTSGGWFNYK
;
A
#
# COMPACT_ATOMS: atom_id res chain seq x y z
N HIS A 1 59.19 42.83 90.56
CA HIS A 1 58.86 41.51 91.13
C HIS A 1 57.36 41.51 91.38
N HIS A 2 56.46 40.72 90.80
CA HIS A 2 56.44 39.48 90.02
C HIS A 2 55.06 39.53 89.27
N HIS A 3 55.00 39.41 87.94
CA HIS A 3 54.52 38.24 87.15
C HIS A 3 52.99 37.96 87.08
N HIS A 4 52.45 37.99 85.84
CA HIS A 4 51.52 37.03 85.18
C HIS A 4 50.10 36.78 85.78
N SER A 5 49.01 36.51 85.06
CA SER A 5 48.71 36.21 83.64
C SER A 5 47.18 36.21 83.42
N SER A 6 46.80 36.25 82.14
CA SER A 6 45.49 36.02 81.53
C SER A 6 44.56 35.01 82.21
N SER A 7 43.25 35.24 82.11
CA SER A 7 42.33 34.14 81.79
C SER A 7 41.11 34.61 81.00
N THR A 8 41.04 34.08 79.80
CA THR A 8 40.00 34.12 78.79
C THR A 8 38.60 33.90 79.36
N ILE A 9 37.68 34.82 79.05
CA ILE A 9 36.23 34.63 79.19
C ILE A 9 35.82 33.61 78.12
N GLY A 10 35.91 32.33 78.47
CA GLY A 10 35.42 31.19 77.70
C GLY A 10 34.46 30.40 78.56
N GLY A 11 33.22 30.88 78.70
CA GLY A 11 32.14 30.10 79.30
C GLY A 11 31.80 28.90 78.39
N PRO A 12 31.48 27.72 78.96
CA PRO A 12 31.21 26.53 78.17
C PRO A 12 29.93 26.73 77.35
N ILE A 13 30.07 26.70 76.02
CA ILE A 13 28.91 26.63 75.11
C ILE A 13 28.17 25.34 75.47
N SER A 14 26.96 25.50 76.00
CA SER A 14 26.16 24.39 76.52
C SER A 14 25.77 23.43 75.39
N PRO A 15 25.81 22.10 75.61
CA PRO A 15 25.55 21.09 74.57
C PRO A 15 24.14 21.15 73.95
N ILE A 16 23.19 21.77 74.66
CA ILE A 16 21.79 21.94 74.23
C ILE A 16 21.67 22.75 72.92
N HIS A 17 22.56 23.72 72.66
CA HIS A 17 22.51 24.48 71.41
C HIS A 17 23.00 23.68 70.19
N ALA A 18 23.93 22.73 70.38
CA ALA A 18 24.40 21.86 69.30
C ALA A 18 23.31 20.84 68.89
N ASP A 19 22.59 20.28 69.86
CA ASP A 19 21.51 19.31 69.60
C ASP A 19 20.30 19.95 68.89
N ASN A 20 19.93 21.18 69.26
CA ASN A 20 18.87 21.93 68.58
C ASN A 20 19.27 22.33 67.15
N ASN A 21 20.54 22.69 66.93
CA ASN A 21 21.04 22.98 65.58
C ASN A 21 21.03 21.72 64.70
N ASN A 22 21.50 20.58 65.22
CA ASN A 22 21.47 19.30 64.50
C ASN A 22 20.06 18.85 64.13
N LEU A 23 19.10 19.02 65.04
CA LEU A 23 17.69 18.74 64.77
C LEU A 23 17.13 19.66 63.68
N LEU A 24 17.47 20.95 63.71
CA LEU A 24 17.04 21.91 62.70
C LEU A 24 17.61 21.57 61.31
N TYR A 25 18.90 21.25 61.22
CA TYR A 25 19.54 20.80 59.98
C TYR A 25 18.88 19.53 59.44
N PHE A 26 18.58 18.55 60.30
CA PHE A 26 17.88 17.33 59.88
C PHE A 26 16.47 17.60 59.34
N ILE A 27 15.70 18.48 59.99
CA ILE A 27 14.36 18.89 59.52
C ILE A 27 14.47 19.58 58.16
N GLN A 28 15.46 20.45 57.97
CA GLN A 28 15.70 21.13 56.70
C GLN A 28 16.07 20.13 55.59
N GLU A 29 16.98 19.19 55.85
CA GLU A 29 17.31 18.14 54.87
C GLU A 29 16.10 17.29 54.50
N GLN A 30 15.23 16.96 55.47
CA GLN A 30 14.00 16.24 55.21
C GLN A 30 13.05 17.02 54.31
N GLN A 31 12.87 18.32 54.56
CA GLN A 31 12.05 19.18 53.72
C GLN A 31 12.58 19.28 52.29
N LEU A 32 13.90 19.38 52.12
CA LEU A 32 14.54 19.40 50.80
C LEU A 32 14.32 18.08 50.05
N ARG A 33 14.47 16.94 50.73
CA ARG A 33 14.17 15.63 50.13
C ARG A 33 12.70 15.49 49.74
N GLU A 34 11.77 15.91 50.58
CA GLU A 34 10.34 15.86 50.28
C GLU A 34 9.99 16.76 49.08
N GLN A 35 10.59 17.94 48.99
CA GLN A 35 10.43 18.84 47.85
C GLN A 35 10.99 18.21 46.56
N GLU A 36 12.18 17.61 46.63
CA GLU A 36 12.78 16.91 45.49
C GLU A 36 11.91 15.75 45.02
N VAL A 37 11.43 14.91 45.94
CA VAL A 37 10.51 13.79 45.63
C VAL A 37 9.21 14.31 45.01
N SER A 38 8.65 15.41 45.51
CA SER A 38 7.46 16.03 44.94
C SER A 38 7.70 16.53 43.50
N SER A 39 8.84 17.18 43.26
CA SER A 39 9.27 17.64 41.94
C SER A 39 9.41 16.45 40.96
N LEU A 40 10.10 15.39 41.37
CA LEU A 40 10.28 14.18 40.58
C LEU A 40 8.95 13.50 40.24
N ARG A 41 8.01 13.44 41.20
CA ARG A 41 6.66 12.91 40.95
C ARG A 41 5.89 13.74 39.92
N LYS A 42 6.01 15.07 39.99
CA LYS A 42 5.38 15.96 39.02
C LYS A 42 5.95 15.75 37.62
N GLN A 43 7.27 15.71 37.48
CA GLN A 43 7.94 15.44 36.21
C GLN A 43 7.54 14.08 35.64
N ARG A 44 7.51 13.04 36.48
CA ARG A 44 7.06 11.70 36.07
C ARG A 44 5.63 11.75 35.52
N HIS A 45 4.72 12.46 36.21
CA HIS A 45 3.35 12.60 35.76
C HIS A 45 3.24 13.36 34.43
N GLU A 46 3.99 14.45 34.25
CA GLU A 46 4.04 15.20 32.98
C GLU A 46 4.55 14.31 31.83
N LEU A 47 5.57 13.49 32.09
CA LEU A 47 6.08 12.52 31.11
C LEU A 47 5.05 11.43 30.80
N GLU A 48 4.36 10.88 31.81
CA GLU A 48 3.28 9.89 31.61
C GLU A 48 2.14 10.44 30.73
N VAL A 49 1.74 11.70 30.96
CA VAL A 49 0.74 12.39 30.14
C VAL A 49 1.24 12.57 28.71
N THR A 50 2.49 13.05 28.56
CA THR A 50 3.10 13.25 27.24
C THR A 50 3.18 11.94 26.45
N ILE A 51 3.58 10.84 27.09
CA ILE A 51 3.64 9.52 26.47
C ILE A 51 2.24 9.08 26.02
N ARG A 52 1.21 9.27 26.86
CA ARG A 52 -0.17 8.92 26.52
C ARG A 52 -0.67 9.74 25.32
N ASP A 53 -0.40 11.04 25.31
CA ASP A 53 -0.82 11.93 24.23
C ASP A 53 -0.12 11.58 22.91
N LEU A 54 1.18 11.27 22.96
CA LEU A 54 1.93 10.80 21.81
C LEU A 54 1.38 9.47 21.31
N HIS A 55 1.12 8.51 22.20
CA HIS A 55 0.55 7.22 21.83
C HIS A 55 -0.79 7.39 21.11
N ASN A 56 -1.70 8.21 21.65
CA ASN A 56 -2.99 8.48 21.03
C ASN A 56 -2.86 9.12 19.63
N LYS A 57 -1.93 10.07 19.48
CA LYS A 57 -1.65 10.70 18.17
C LYS A 57 -1.14 9.68 17.16
N TYR A 58 -0.15 8.86 17.54
CA TYR A 58 0.39 7.81 16.67
C TYR A 58 -0.67 6.77 16.30
N SER A 59 -1.49 6.32 17.26
CA SER A 59 -2.58 5.38 16.97
C SER A 59 -3.58 5.96 15.98
N PHE A 60 -3.95 7.23 16.13
CA PHE A 60 -4.85 7.90 15.19
C PHE A 60 -4.23 8.04 13.79
N GLU A 61 -2.95 8.40 13.71
CA GLU A 61 -2.23 8.52 12.44
C GLU A 61 -2.08 7.15 11.73
N ILE A 62 -1.75 6.10 12.47
CA ILE A 62 -1.68 4.73 11.93
C ILE A 62 -3.02 4.31 11.35
N ASN A 63 -4.12 4.54 12.07
CA ASN A 63 -5.45 4.20 11.58
C ASN A 63 -5.79 4.96 10.29
N GLN A 64 -5.49 6.26 10.22
CA GLN A 64 -5.70 7.05 9.00
C GLN A 64 -4.85 6.56 7.82
N LEU A 65 -3.59 6.22 8.07
CA LEU A 65 -2.71 5.66 7.05
C LEU A 65 -3.22 4.32 6.56
N GLN A 66 -3.69 3.44 7.45
CA GLN A 66 -4.30 2.16 7.09
C GLN A 66 -5.53 2.36 6.19
N THR A 67 -6.46 3.23 6.57
CA THR A 67 -7.64 3.56 5.74
C THR A 67 -7.24 4.14 4.38
N THR A 68 -6.19 4.97 4.33
CA THR A 68 -5.69 5.53 3.07
C THR A 68 -5.10 4.45 2.18
N ILE A 69 -4.32 3.52 2.75
CA ILE A 69 -3.74 2.39 2.03
C ILE A 69 -4.84 1.47 1.49
N GLU A 70 -5.86 1.16 2.29
CA GLU A 70 -7.02 0.37 1.85
C GLU A 70 -7.71 1.02 0.66
N LYS A 71 -8.03 2.32 0.76
CA LYS A 71 -8.65 3.07 -0.35
C LYS A 71 -7.79 3.06 -1.62
N LEU A 72 -6.47 3.26 -1.48
CA LEU A 72 -5.57 3.24 -2.64
C LEU A 72 -5.47 1.84 -3.26
N ASN A 73 -5.54 0.78 -2.46
CA ASN A 73 -5.57 -0.58 -2.98
C ASN A 73 -6.86 -0.87 -3.74
N ASP A 74 -8.01 -0.43 -3.21
CA ASP A 74 -9.30 -0.56 -3.89
C ASP A 74 -9.29 0.19 -5.24
N ASP A 75 -8.80 1.44 -5.26
CA ASP A 75 -8.66 2.23 -6.48
C ASP A 75 -7.73 1.55 -7.51
N LEU A 76 -6.62 0.96 -7.05
CA LEU A 76 -5.71 0.19 -7.91
C LEU A 76 -6.35 -1.07 -8.47
N GLU A 77 -7.14 -1.80 -7.67
CA GLU A 77 -7.86 -2.99 -8.13
C GLU A 77 -8.90 -2.61 -9.20
N HIS A 78 -9.69 -1.56 -8.94
CA HIS A 78 -10.65 -1.02 -9.90
C HIS A 78 -9.97 -0.63 -11.22
N MET A 79 -8.83 0.08 -11.15
CA MET A 79 -8.07 0.47 -12.34
C MET A 79 -7.52 -0.72 -13.12
N LYS A 80 -7.04 -1.76 -12.44
CA LYS A 80 -6.57 -2.99 -13.10
C LYS A 80 -7.72 -3.67 -13.85
N LEU A 81 -8.87 -3.81 -13.21
CA LEU A 81 -10.05 -4.41 -13.81
C LEU A 81 -10.56 -3.61 -15.02
N SER A 82 -10.62 -2.29 -14.92
CA SER A 82 -11.03 -1.44 -16.04
C SER A 82 -10.07 -1.52 -17.22
N THR A 83 -8.76 -1.55 -16.93
CA THR A 83 -7.72 -1.65 -17.96
C THR A 83 -7.80 -2.99 -18.68
N GLN A 84 -7.90 -4.10 -17.93
CA GLN A 84 -8.07 -5.43 -18.51
C GLN A 84 -9.33 -5.51 -19.38
N ARG A 85 -10.46 -4.96 -18.91
CA ARG A 85 -11.70 -4.92 -19.69
C ARG A 85 -11.50 -4.14 -20.99
N ASN A 86 -10.88 -2.96 -20.93
CA ASN A 86 -10.61 -2.14 -22.11
C ASN A 86 -9.66 -2.84 -23.09
N GLU A 87 -8.60 -3.49 -22.61
CA GLU A 87 -7.70 -4.28 -23.44
C GLU A 87 -8.42 -5.42 -24.16
N LEU A 88 -9.32 -6.13 -23.47
CA LEU A 88 -10.14 -7.17 -24.07
C LEU A 88 -11.08 -6.60 -25.14
N LEU A 89 -11.73 -5.47 -24.88
CA LEU A 89 -12.61 -4.80 -25.84
C LEU A 89 -11.84 -4.34 -27.08
N THR A 90 -10.71 -3.65 -26.90
CA THR A 90 -9.86 -3.18 -27.99
C THR A 90 -9.31 -4.35 -28.81
N LYS A 91 -8.86 -5.43 -28.15
CA LYS A 91 -8.39 -6.63 -28.84
C LYS A 91 -9.51 -7.30 -29.64
N ASN A 92 -10.72 -7.35 -29.10
CA ASN A 92 -11.89 -7.90 -29.81
C ASN A 92 -12.27 -7.04 -31.01
N GLU A 93 -12.26 -5.71 -30.87
CA GLU A 93 -12.52 -4.77 -31.97
C GLU A 93 -11.47 -4.91 -33.08
N HIS A 94 -10.18 -4.93 -32.71
CA HIS A 94 -9.08 -5.11 -33.66
C HIS A 94 -9.12 -6.47 -34.37
N ASN A 95 -9.53 -7.53 -33.66
CA ASN A 95 -9.70 -8.86 -34.25
C ASN A 95 -10.87 -8.87 -35.26
N ILE A 96 -11.99 -8.23 -34.93
CA ILE A 96 -13.13 -8.13 -35.84
C ILE A 96 -12.77 -7.35 -37.10
N ASP A 97 -12.06 -6.24 -36.99
CA ASP A 97 -11.64 -5.47 -38.16
C ASP A 97 -10.63 -6.24 -39.02
N TYR A 98 -9.74 -7.02 -38.40
CA TYR A 98 -8.88 -7.94 -39.12
C TYR A 98 -9.69 -9.02 -39.88
N ILE A 99 -10.68 -9.64 -39.23
CA ILE A 99 -11.57 -10.62 -39.88
C ILE A 99 -12.30 -9.99 -41.06
N LYS A 100 -12.84 -8.77 -40.92
CA LYS A 100 -13.49 -8.04 -42.02
C LYS A 100 -12.54 -7.85 -43.19
N ASN A 101 -11.29 -7.47 -42.94
CA ASN A 101 -10.31 -7.24 -44.00
C ASN A 101 -9.93 -8.54 -44.74
N VAL A 102 -9.65 -9.61 -43.98
CA VAL A 102 -9.34 -10.92 -44.56
C VAL A 102 -10.52 -11.45 -45.37
N PHE A 103 -11.76 -11.28 -44.87
CA PHE A 103 -12.96 -11.70 -45.57
C PHE A 103 -13.23 -10.87 -46.83
N TYR A 104 -13.06 -9.54 -46.76
CA TYR A 104 -13.16 -8.64 -47.91
C TYR A 104 -12.19 -9.04 -49.03
N HIS A 105 -10.92 -9.27 -48.70
CA HIS A 105 -9.92 -9.72 -49.67
C HIS A 105 -10.19 -11.14 -50.18
N TYR A 106 -10.71 -12.03 -49.34
CA TYR A 106 -11.16 -13.35 -49.78
C TYR A 106 -12.24 -13.26 -50.87
N LEU A 107 -13.22 -12.36 -50.71
CA LEU A 107 -14.28 -12.16 -51.71
C LEU A 107 -13.73 -11.60 -53.03
N LEU A 108 -12.78 -10.67 -52.97
CA LEU A 108 -12.17 -10.04 -54.15
C LEU A 108 -11.09 -10.87 -54.84
N ALA A 109 -10.51 -11.85 -54.15
CA ALA A 109 -9.42 -12.64 -54.71
C ALA A 109 -9.91 -13.50 -55.88
N ASN A 110 -9.30 -13.29 -57.06
CA ASN A 110 -9.52 -14.11 -58.25
C ASN A 110 -8.57 -15.32 -58.30
N ASP A 111 -7.44 -15.26 -57.60
CA ASP A 111 -6.50 -16.35 -57.48
C ASP A 111 -6.93 -17.36 -56.40
N THR A 112 -7.06 -18.61 -56.81
CA THR A 112 -7.39 -19.76 -55.98
C THR A 112 -6.41 -19.96 -54.82
N GLN A 113 -5.10 -19.71 -55.02
CA GLN A 113 -4.09 -19.86 -53.96
C GLN A 113 -4.24 -18.79 -52.88
N VAL A 114 -4.50 -17.55 -53.27
CA VAL A 114 -4.77 -16.43 -52.34
C VAL A 114 -6.08 -16.68 -51.59
N LYS A 115 -7.13 -17.13 -52.28
CA LYS A 115 -8.39 -17.54 -51.63
C LYS A 115 -8.20 -18.65 -50.60
N HIS A 116 -7.38 -19.65 -50.90
CA HIS A 116 -7.09 -20.73 -49.94
C HIS A 116 -6.34 -20.23 -48.72
N THR A 117 -5.35 -19.36 -48.92
CA THR A 117 -4.57 -18.77 -47.83
C THR A 117 -5.48 -17.95 -46.91
N MET A 118 -6.34 -17.09 -47.47
CA MET A 118 -7.29 -16.29 -46.70
C MET A 118 -8.35 -17.15 -46.02
N ALA A 119 -8.86 -18.20 -46.67
CA ALA A 119 -9.80 -19.14 -46.04
C ALA A 119 -9.17 -19.89 -44.86
N ASN A 120 -7.92 -20.34 -44.99
CA ASN A 120 -7.18 -21.00 -43.91
C ASN A 120 -6.93 -20.04 -42.74
N ALA A 121 -6.63 -18.77 -43.02
CA ALA A 121 -6.54 -17.72 -42.01
C ALA A 121 -7.89 -17.57 -41.27
N LEU A 122 -9.01 -17.41 -41.99
CA LEU A 122 -10.35 -17.30 -41.41
C LEU A 122 -10.72 -18.52 -40.55
N MET A 123 -10.47 -19.74 -41.02
CA MET A 123 -10.74 -20.97 -40.25
C MET A 123 -9.95 -21.03 -38.93
N THR A 124 -8.76 -20.43 -38.92
CA THR A 124 -7.92 -20.39 -37.72
C THR A 124 -8.41 -19.30 -36.76
N ILE A 125 -8.68 -18.10 -37.26
CA ILE A 125 -9.14 -16.95 -36.46
C ILE A 125 -10.53 -17.24 -35.84
N LEU A 126 -11.41 -17.93 -36.59
CA LEU A 126 -12.75 -18.31 -36.14
C LEU A 126 -12.79 -19.67 -35.41
N HIS A 127 -11.64 -20.28 -35.14
CA HIS A 127 -11.52 -21.53 -34.37
C HIS A 127 -12.39 -22.68 -34.90
N PHE A 128 -12.36 -22.92 -36.22
CA PHE A 128 -13.12 -24.02 -36.82
C PHE A 128 -12.70 -25.36 -36.23
N SER A 129 -13.69 -26.20 -35.92
CA SER A 129 -13.47 -27.59 -35.54
C SER A 129 -12.90 -28.40 -36.69
N ILE A 130 -12.30 -29.55 -36.38
CA ILE A 130 -11.72 -30.47 -37.38
C ILE A 130 -12.78 -30.88 -38.42
N LYS A 131 -14.05 -31.06 -37.99
CA LYS A 131 -15.17 -31.39 -38.86
C LYS A 131 -15.51 -30.26 -39.84
N GLU A 132 -15.52 -29.01 -39.36
CA GLU A 132 -15.79 -27.84 -40.19
C GLU A 132 -14.67 -27.59 -41.20
N LYS A 133 -13.40 -27.74 -40.77
CA LYS A 133 -12.24 -27.64 -41.66
C LYS A 133 -12.29 -28.66 -42.79
N ALA A 134 -12.56 -29.94 -42.47
CA ALA A 134 -12.69 -31.00 -43.47
C ALA A 134 -13.81 -30.73 -44.48
N LYS A 135 -14.93 -30.15 -44.03
CA LYS A 135 -16.04 -29.77 -44.91
C LYS A 135 -15.63 -28.65 -45.88
N VAL A 136 -14.95 -27.62 -45.39
CA VAL A 136 -14.43 -26.54 -46.25
C VAL A 136 -13.41 -27.08 -47.24
N GLU A 137 -12.52 -27.98 -46.83
CA GLU A 137 -11.52 -28.61 -47.69
C GLU A 137 -12.13 -29.51 -48.77
N SER A 138 -13.18 -30.27 -48.44
CA SER A 138 -13.92 -31.07 -49.42
C SER A 138 -14.57 -30.21 -50.52
N LEU A 139 -14.99 -28.98 -50.19
CA LEU A 139 -15.51 -28.01 -51.16
C LEU A 139 -14.40 -27.42 -52.04
N LYS A 140 -13.14 -27.34 -51.56
CA LYS A 140 -11.98 -26.90 -52.37
C LYS A 140 -11.65 -27.87 -53.51
N HIS A 141 -11.84 -29.17 -53.27
CA HIS A 141 -11.53 -30.22 -54.25
C HIS A 141 -12.62 -30.39 -55.33
N THR A 142 -13.83 -29.90 -55.08
CA THR A 142 -14.96 -30.03 -56.02
C THR A 142 -15.15 -28.81 -56.92
N SER A 143 -14.47 -27.69 -56.63
CA SER A 143 -14.61 -26.42 -57.38
C SER A 143 -13.80 -26.32 -58.68
N SER A 144 -13.08 -27.37 -59.11
CA SER A 144 -12.49 -27.39 -60.46
C SER A 144 -13.51 -27.63 -61.58
N LEU A 145 -14.79 -27.86 -61.24
CA LEU A 145 -15.84 -28.20 -62.21
C LEU A 145 -17.11 -27.33 -62.18
N THR A 146 -17.24 -26.34 -61.30
CA THR A 146 -18.42 -25.46 -61.31
C THR A 146 -18.04 -23.99 -61.07
N SER A 147 -17.85 -23.28 -62.19
CA SER A 147 -18.03 -21.84 -62.24
C SER A 147 -19.50 -21.53 -61.94
N GLY A 148 -19.77 -20.92 -60.78
CA GLY A 148 -20.99 -20.14 -60.54
C GLY A 148 -21.93 -20.67 -59.47
N GLY A 149 -22.25 -19.81 -58.50
CA GLY A 149 -23.52 -19.89 -57.75
C GLY A 149 -23.42 -20.16 -56.26
N TRP A 150 -22.77 -19.29 -55.47
CA TRP A 150 -22.95 -19.25 -54.01
C TRP A 150 -23.88 -18.13 -53.53
N PHE A 151 -24.31 -17.24 -54.43
CA PHE A 151 -25.31 -16.21 -54.14
C PHE A 151 -26.60 -16.52 -54.90
N ASN A 152 -27.37 -17.47 -54.40
CA ASN A 152 -28.80 -17.53 -54.72
C ASN A 152 -29.54 -18.19 -53.57
N TYR A 153 -30.01 -17.35 -52.65
CA TYR A 153 -31.13 -17.68 -51.78
C TYR A 153 -32.08 -16.49 -51.77
N LYS A 154 -33.36 -16.82 -51.88
CA LYS A 154 -34.54 -15.96 -51.98
C LYS A 154 -34.66 -14.97 -50.83
#